data_AF-A0A3S5CV58-F1
#
_entry.id   AF-A0A3S5CV58-F1
#
_cell.length_a   1.000
_cell.length_b   1.000
_cell.length_c   1.000
_cell.angle_alpha   90.00
_cell.angle_beta   90.00
_cell.angle_gamma   90.00
#
_symmetry.space_group_name_H-M   'P 1'
#
loop_
_entity.id
_entity.type
_entity.pdbx_description
1 polymer ?
#
loop_
_entity_poly.entity_id
_entity_poly.type
_entity_poly.pdbx_seq_one_letter_code
_entity_poly.pdbx_strand_id
1 'polypeptide(L)'
;MWGTGLGFAALGGPVTYTPENPFARFKGIAYHVLPTSQEADGLVCLELARPLSEVRVHWQALQDALFRLLGGRPNYHLLLEEMRPAGRDANHTEVIVRVAERHASGKCSFIHSSIDK
;
A
#
# COMPACT_ATOMS: atom_id res chain seq x y z
N MET A 1 6.81 -35.39 -5.49
CA MET A 1 5.50 -34.74 -5.31
C MET A 1 5.23 -33.86 -6.51
N TRP A 2 4.12 -34.08 -7.21
CA TRP A 2 3.65 -33.23 -8.32
C TRP A 2 2.76 -32.14 -7.72
N GLY A 3 2.84 -30.90 -8.23
CA GLY A 3 2.10 -29.77 -7.67
C GLY A 3 0.65 -29.77 -8.13
N THR A 4 -0.31 -29.77 -7.19
CA THR A 4 -1.73 -29.54 -7.46
C THR A 4 -2.17 -28.25 -6.79
N GLY A 5 -3.10 -27.50 -7.39
CA GLY A 5 -3.52 -26.21 -6.83
C GLY A 5 -4.26 -25.34 -7.83
N LEU A 6 -4.43 -24.06 -7.48
CA LEU A 6 -5.09 -23.07 -8.33
C LEU A 6 -4.10 -21.97 -8.71
N GLY A 7 -3.98 -21.72 -10.00
CA GLY A 7 -3.17 -20.67 -10.58
C GLY A 7 -3.98 -19.47 -11.00
N PHE A 8 -3.43 -18.28 -10.81
CA PHE A 8 -3.97 -17.04 -11.36
C PHE A 8 -2.91 -16.42 -12.28
N ALA A 9 -3.33 -16.02 -13.48
CA ALA A 9 -2.48 -15.35 -14.45
C ALA A 9 -3.03 -13.95 -14.73
N ALA A 10 -2.15 -13.03 -15.14
CA ALA A 10 -2.55 -11.67 -15.51
C ALA A 10 -3.49 -11.64 -16.73
N LEU A 11 -3.43 -12.66 -17.58
CA LEU A 11 -4.30 -12.86 -18.73
C LEU A 11 -5.00 -14.22 -18.59
N GLY A 12 -6.33 -14.21 -18.65
CA GLY A 12 -7.16 -15.40 -18.48
C GLY A 12 -7.66 -15.60 -17.05
N GLY A 13 -8.65 -16.50 -16.90
CA GLY A 13 -9.24 -16.84 -15.61
C GLY A 13 -8.38 -17.80 -14.78
N PRO A 14 -8.86 -18.23 -13.60
CA PRO A 14 -8.17 -19.19 -12.76
C PRO A 14 -7.92 -20.51 -13.50
N VAL A 15 -6.72 -21.08 -13.36
CA VAL A 15 -6.33 -22.35 -13.98
C VAL A 15 -6.08 -23.38 -12.90
N THR A 16 -6.80 -24.51 -12.96
CA THR A 16 -6.60 -25.62 -12.02
C THR A 16 -5.39 -26.45 -12.44
N TYR A 17 -4.48 -26.70 -11.50
CA TYR A 17 -3.35 -27.60 -11.67
C TYR A 17 -3.76 -29.01 -11.25
N THR A 18 -3.76 -29.92 -12.22
CA THR A 18 -4.04 -31.34 -12.04
C THR A 18 -2.82 -32.14 -12.48
N PRO A 19 -2.62 -33.36 -11.95
CA PRO A 19 -1.48 -34.21 -12.33
C PRO A 19 -1.36 -34.49 -13.83
N GLU A 20 -2.47 -34.39 -14.56
CA GLU A 20 -2.56 -34.68 -15.99
C GLU A 20 -2.11 -33.50 -16.85
N ASN A 21 -2.03 -32.30 -16.29
CA ASN A 21 -1.65 -31.11 -17.03
C ASN A 21 -0.18 -30.72 -16.81
N PRO A 22 0.44 -30.02 -17.79
CA PRO A 22 1.86 -29.70 -17.73
C PRO A 22 2.29 -28.88 -16.51
N PHE A 23 1.35 -28.18 -15.86
CA PHE A 23 1.63 -27.32 -14.71
C PHE A 23 2.00 -28.12 -13.45
N ALA A 24 1.68 -29.41 -13.39
CA ALA A 24 2.02 -30.29 -12.26
C ALA A 24 3.53 -30.47 -12.01
N ARG A 25 4.36 -30.06 -12.99
CA ARG A 25 5.84 -30.07 -12.89
C ARG A 25 6.38 -28.90 -12.07
N PHE A 26 5.61 -27.84 -11.88
CA PHE A 26 5.99 -26.73 -11.02
C PHE A 26 5.89 -27.16 -9.54
N LYS A 27 6.99 -27.02 -8.80
CA LYS A 27 7.05 -27.32 -7.36
C LYS A 27 6.77 -26.09 -6.48
N GLY A 28 6.65 -24.91 -7.10
CA GLY A 28 6.30 -23.65 -6.48
C GLY A 28 6.07 -22.60 -7.56
N ILE A 29 5.03 -21.80 -7.40
CA ILE A 29 4.70 -20.67 -8.27
C ILE A 29 4.48 -19.49 -7.35
N ALA A 30 5.22 -18.41 -7.56
CA ALA A 30 5.05 -17.17 -6.83
C ALA A 30 4.58 -16.09 -7.81
N TYR A 31 3.57 -15.32 -7.42
CA TYR A 31 3.15 -14.13 -8.14
C TYR A 31 3.87 -12.93 -7.54
N HIS A 32 4.69 -12.26 -8.33
CA HIS A 32 5.29 -10.99 -7.93
C HIS A 32 4.62 -9.90 -8.75
N VAL A 33 3.55 -9.29 -8.22
CA VAL A 33 3.00 -8.08 -8.82
C VAL A 33 4.01 -6.96 -8.58
N LEU A 34 4.51 -6.38 -9.67
CA LEU A 34 5.27 -5.14 -9.55
C LEU A 34 4.31 -4.07 -9.03
N PRO A 35 4.73 -3.23 -8.06
CA PRO A 35 3.92 -2.10 -7.64
C PRO A 35 3.56 -1.26 -8.86
N THR A 36 2.28 -0.95 -9.02
CA THR A 36 1.82 -0.04 -10.09
C THR A 36 2.11 1.43 -9.75
N SER A 37 2.40 1.71 -8.48
CA SER A 37 2.75 3.02 -7.96
C SER A 37 4.20 3.38 -8.27
N GLN A 38 4.41 4.66 -8.58
CA GLN A 38 5.70 5.28 -8.84
C GLN A 38 6.09 6.19 -7.68
N GLU A 39 7.37 6.57 -7.59
CA GLU A 39 7.84 7.51 -6.55
C GLU A 39 7.14 8.87 -6.60
N ALA A 40 6.79 9.31 -7.81
CA ALA A 40 6.05 10.56 -8.05
C ALA A 40 4.63 10.55 -7.45
N ASP A 41 4.06 9.37 -7.16
CA ASP A 41 2.76 9.27 -6.49
C ASP A 41 2.83 9.69 -5.02
N GLY A 42 4.03 9.72 -4.43
CA GLY A 42 4.26 10.22 -3.08
C GLY A 42 3.69 9.34 -1.96
N LEU A 43 3.39 8.07 -2.27
CA LEU A 43 2.76 7.15 -1.33
C LEU A 43 3.78 6.63 -0.31
N VAL A 44 3.43 6.73 0.96
CA VAL A 44 4.19 6.19 2.09
C VAL A 44 3.28 5.31 2.93
N CYS A 45 3.73 4.10 3.26
CA CYS A 45 3.00 3.18 4.14
C CYS A 45 3.56 3.26 5.56
N LEU A 46 2.67 3.48 6.52
CA LEU A 46 2.96 3.44 7.95
C LEU A 46 2.29 2.19 8.55
N GLU A 47 3.01 1.44 9.38
CA GLU A 47 2.43 0.33 10.14
C GLU A 47 2.22 0.78 11.59
N LEU A 48 0.96 0.78 12.04
CA LEU A 48 0.59 1.07 13.41
C LEU A 48 0.39 -0.23 14.16
N ALA A 49 1.03 -0.34 15.33
CA ALA A 49 0.92 -1.50 16.21
C ALA A 49 -0.41 -1.54 16.99
N ARG A 50 -1.52 -1.38 16.26
CA ARG A 50 -2.91 -1.31 16.76
C ARG A 50 -3.87 -1.91 15.73
N PRO A 51 -4.96 -2.56 16.18
CA PRO A 51 -5.92 -3.16 15.28
C PRO A 51 -6.73 -2.11 14.52
N LEU A 52 -7.19 -2.48 13.33
CA LEU A 52 -7.91 -1.59 12.42
C LEU A 52 -9.12 -0.91 13.08
N SER A 53 -9.84 -1.65 13.91
CA SER A 53 -11.03 -1.16 14.63
C SER A 53 -10.70 0.02 15.56
N GLU A 54 -9.53 0.01 16.21
CA GLU A 54 -9.08 1.08 17.09
C GLU A 54 -8.61 2.29 16.28
N VAL A 55 -7.76 2.05 15.27
CA VAL A 55 -7.21 3.12 14.43
C VAL A 55 -8.31 3.88 13.69
N ARG A 56 -9.34 3.17 13.21
CA ARG A 56 -10.44 3.76 12.46
C ARG A 56 -11.26 4.77 13.27
N VAL A 57 -11.42 4.56 14.58
CA VAL A 57 -12.13 5.50 15.47
C VAL A 57 -11.35 6.82 15.61
N HIS A 58 -10.03 6.75 15.54
CA HIS A 58 -9.13 7.90 15.73
C HIS A 58 -8.60 8.50 14.42
N TRP A 59 -9.26 8.24 13.30
CA TRP A 59 -8.78 8.60 11.97
C TRP A 59 -8.43 10.09 11.82
N GLN A 60 -9.35 10.98 12.21
CA GLN A 60 -9.12 12.42 12.12
C GLN A 60 -7.97 12.87 13.04
N ALA A 61 -7.92 12.34 14.27
CA ALA A 61 -6.86 12.66 15.23
C ALA A 61 -5.48 12.19 14.73
N LEU A 62 -5.40 11.04 14.06
CA LEU A 62 -4.19 10.57 13.41
C LEU A 62 -3.77 11.51 12.29
N GLN A 63 -4.71 11.95 11.44
CA GLN A 63 -4.42 12.92 10.37
C GLN A 63 -3.85 14.23 10.93
N ASP A 64 -4.48 14.77 11.97
CA ASP A 64 -4.06 16.01 12.60
C ASP A 64 -2.68 15.87 13.27
N ALA A 65 -2.43 14.73 13.93
CA ALA A 65 -1.14 14.43 14.55
C ALA A 65 -0.01 14.33 13.51
N LEU A 66 -0.24 13.58 12.42
CA LEU A 66 0.72 13.46 11.32
C LEU A 66 0.97 14.80 10.64
N PHE A 67 -0.07 15.61 10.42
CA PHE A 67 0.09 16.94 9.84
C PHE A 67 0.94 17.88 10.73
N ARG A 68 0.78 17.80 12.06
CA ARG A 68 1.63 18.53 13.01
C ARG A 68 3.09 18.07 12.94
N LEU A 69 3.35 16.76 12.77
CA LEU A 69 4.70 16.23 12.61
C LEU A 69 5.39 16.74 11.32
N LEU A 70 4.61 17.06 10.28
CA LEU A 70 5.11 17.73 9.07
C LEU A 70 5.42 19.23 9.28
N GLY A 71 5.39 19.71 10.53
CA GLY A 71 5.66 21.10 10.90
C GLY A 71 4.44 22.02 10.78
N GLY A 72 3.23 21.48 10.58
CA GLY A 72 2.01 22.28 10.51
C GLY A 72 2.00 23.33 9.39
N ARG A 73 2.75 23.07 8.32
CA ARG A 73 2.94 24.02 7.23
C ARG A 73 1.62 24.21 6.47
N PRO A 74 1.05 25.43 6.39
CA PRO A 74 -0.28 25.64 5.81
C PRO A 74 -0.32 25.40 4.29
N ASN A 75 0.84 25.37 3.63
CA ASN A 75 0.97 25.00 2.22
C ASN A 75 1.02 23.49 2.00
N TYR A 76 1.01 22.66 3.05
CA TYR A 76 0.92 21.22 2.95
C TYR A 76 -0.51 20.74 3.18
N HIS A 77 -0.88 19.69 2.45
CA HIS A 77 -2.12 18.96 2.64
C HIS A 77 -1.77 17.48 2.77
N LEU A 78 -1.94 16.93 3.98
CA LEU A 78 -1.79 15.51 4.22
C LEU A 78 -3.05 14.78 3.76
N LEU A 79 -2.89 13.83 2.85
CA LEU A 79 -3.94 12.92 2.41
C LEU A 79 -3.68 11.53 2.97
N LEU A 80 -4.71 10.94 3.55
CA LEU A 80 -4.73 9.55 3.93
C LEU A 80 -5.51 8.78 2.86
N GLU A 81 -4.83 7.94 2.09
CA GLU A 81 -5.39 7.26 0.92
C GLU A 81 -6.11 5.98 1.30
N GLU A 82 -5.51 5.18 2.18
CA GLU A 82 -6.02 3.85 2.50
C GLU A 82 -5.64 3.46 3.93
N MET A 83 -6.50 2.64 4.55
CA MET A 83 -6.25 1.98 5.82
C MET A 83 -6.70 0.53 5.71
N ARG A 84 -5.82 -0.41 6.06
CA ARG A 84 -6.10 -1.84 5.99
C ARG A 84 -5.36 -2.61 7.10
N PRO A 85 -5.78 -3.83 7.45
CA PRO A 85 -4.99 -4.68 8.33
C PRO A 85 -3.62 -4.95 7.70
N ALA A 86 -2.56 -5.00 8.52
CA ALA A 86 -1.23 -5.30 8.01
C ALA A 86 -1.15 -6.75 7.52
N GLY A 87 -0.44 -6.98 6.41
CA GLY A 87 -0.34 -8.32 5.83
C GLY A 87 0.40 -9.34 6.72
N ARG A 88 1.25 -8.86 7.62
CA ARG A 88 2.07 -9.69 8.53
C ARG A 88 1.43 -9.96 9.88
N ASP A 89 0.59 -9.06 10.38
CA ASP A 89 -0.06 -9.17 11.69
C ASP A 89 -1.44 -8.51 11.65
N ALA A 90 -2.49 -9.30 11.90
CA ALA A 90 -3.87 -8.82 11.90
C ALA A 90 -4.17 -7.82 13.05
N ASN A 91 -3.32 -7.76 14.08
CA ASN A 91 -3.41 -6.78 15.16
C ASN A 91 -2.71 -5.46 14.82
N HIS A 92 -2.12 -5.33 13.63
CA HIS A 92 -1.52 -4.11 13.13
C HIS A 92 -2.33 -3.53 11.96
N THR A 93 -2.13 -2.25 11.71
CA THR A 93 -2.83 -1.52 10.65
C THR A 93 -1.82 -0.83 9.74
N GLU A 94 -1.90 -1.09 8.45
CA GLU A 94 -1.23 -0.31 7.42
C GLU A 94 -2.06 0.93 7.09
N VAL A 95 -1.42 2.09 7.10
CA VAL A 95 -1.98 3.38 6.72
C VAL A 95 -1.14 3.95 5.59
N ILE A 96 -1.76 4.18 4.44
CA ILE A 96 -1.10 4.77 3.28
C ILE A 96 -1.41 6.26 3.23
N VAL A 97 -0.35 7.07 3.17
CA VAL A 97 -0.42 8.53 3.15
C VAL A 97 0.32 9.10 1.96
N ARG A 98 -0.04 10.32 1.57
CA ARG A 98 0.77 11.19 0.72
C ARG A 98 0.57 12.64 1.11
N VAL A 99 1.48 13.50 0.67
CA VAL A 99 1.43 14.94 0.96
C VAL A 99 1.38 15.72 -0.35
N ALA A 100 0.42 16.62 -0.47
CA ALA A 100 0.40 17.62 -1.53
C ALA A 100 0.98 18.94 -1.00
N GLU A 101 1.88 19.55 -1.77
CA GLU A 101 2.42 20.89 -1.53
C GLU A 101 1.81 21.89 -2.50
N ARG A 102 1.32 23.00 -1.96
CA ARG A 102 0.91 24.19 -2.71
C ARG A 102 2.10 25.14 -2.83
N HIS A 103 2.50 25.39 -4.07
CA HIS A 103 3.57 26.33 -4.40
C HIS A 103 3.06 27.78 -4.42
N ALA A 104 3.96 28.75 -4.27
CA ALA A 104 3.62 30.17 -4.34
C ALA A 104 3.00 30.58 -5.70
N SER A 105 3.30 29.82 -6.77
CA SER A 105 2.67 29.99 -8.08
C SER A 105 1.20 29.55 -8.15
N GLY A 106 0.67 28.96 -7.07
CA GLY A 106 -0.67 28.38 -7.01
C GLY A 106 -0.74 26.92 -7.49
N LYS A 107 0.33 26.40 -8.11
CA LYS A 107 0.43 24.98 -8.50
C LYS A 107 0.44 24.07 -7.27
N CYS A 108 -0.28 22.95 -7.34
CA CYS A 108 -0.17 21.88 -6.36
C CYS A 108 0.57 20.69 -6.97
N SER A 109 1.45 20.05 -6.20
CA SER A 109 2.13 18.81 -6.59
C SER A 109 2.27 17.88 -5.38
N PHE A 110 2.33 16.57 -5.62
CA PHE A 110 2.65 15.62 -4.55
C PHE A 110 4.14 15.63 -4.26
N ILE A 111 4.49 15.48 -2.99
CA ILE A 111 5.86 15.28 -2.54
C ILE A 111 6.23 13.83 -2.86
N HIS A 112 7.36 13.62 -3.52
CA HIS A 112 7.85 12.28 -3.87
C HIS A 112 8.10 11.45 -2.61
N SER A 113 7.94 10.13 -2.72
CA SER A 113 8.13 9.22 -1.58
C SER A 113 9.61 9.02 -1.22
N SER A 114 10.53 9.28 -2.16
CA SER A 114 11.97 9.33 -1.95
C SER A 114 12.41 10.76 -1.58
N ILE A 115 13.24 10.88 -0.55
CA ILE A 115 13.96 12.13 -0.27
C ILE A 115 15.27 12.04 -1.07
N ASP A 116 15.32 12.72 -2.22
CA ASP A 116 16.61 12.98 -2.87
C ASP A 116 17.45 13.81 -1.89
N LYS A 117 18.55 13.22 -1.41
CA LYS A 117 19.59 13.91 -0.65
C LYS A 117 20.51 14.69 -1.58
#